data_AF-A0A3A8SQD5-F1
#
_entry.id   AF-A0A3A8SQD5-F1
#
_cell.length_a   1.000
_cell.length_b   1.000
_cell.length_c   1.000
_cell.angle_alpha   90.00
_cell.angle_beta   90.00
_cell.angle_gamma   90.00
#
_symmetry.space_group_name_H-M   'P 1'
#
loop_
_entity.id
_entity.type
_entity.pdbx_description
1 polymer ?
#
loop_
_entity_poly.entity_id
_entity_poly.type
_entity_poly.pdbx_seq_one_letter_code
_entity_poly.pdbx_strand_id
1 'polypeptide(L)'
;MPATVGDVVMANMIAGASTLRAQTIERRLSMPDGPLEGQAKPPCQSPSREINGGCWLELKDSPPCPKNSVEHKGGCYAPVQGAKKQPASIRRQP
;
A
#
# COMPACT_ATOMS: atom_id res chain seq x y z
N MET A 1 -1.07 -47.34 -40.17
CA MET A 1 -0.23 -47.27 -38.96
C MET A 1 -0.39 -45.89 -38.33
N PRO A 2 -1.16 -45.70 -37.24
CA PRO A 2 -0.98 -44.55 -36.37
C PRO A 2 -0.13 -44.95 -35.15
N ALA A 3 0.74 -44.04 -34.77
CA ALA A 3 1.87 -44.22 -33.90
C ALA A 3 1.52 -44.05 -32.41
N THR A 4 2.21 -44.85 -31.60
CA THR A 4 2.78 -44.55 -30.27
C THR A 4 1.86 -44.29 -29.07
N VAL A 5 2.03 -45.18 -28.08
CA VAL A 5 1.58 -45.16 -26.69
C VAL A 5 2.41 -44.21 -25.81
N GLY A 6 1.77 -43.64 -24.78
CA GLY A 6 2.42 -43.17 -23.55
C GLY A 6 2.00 -41.77 -23.12
N ASP A 7 1.76 -41.43 -21.86
CA ASP A 7 1.49 -42.16 -20.63
C ASP A 7 1.22 -41.07 -19.57
N VAL A 8 0.49 -41.41 -18.50
CA VAL A 8 0.62 -40.83 -17.14
C VAL A 8 -0.04 -39.46 -16.83
N VAL A 9 -1.19 -39.56 -16.14
CA VAL A 9 -1.63 -38.80 -14.95
C VAL A 9 -1.78 -37.27 -15.06
N MET A 10 -2.99 -36.85 -15.44
CA MET A 10 -3.59 -35.61 -14.93
C MET A 10 -4.23 -35.88 -13.57
N ALA A 11 -3.57 -35.49 -12.47
CA ALA A 11 -4.19 -35.07 -11.21
C ALA A 11 -3.11 -34.78 -10.16
N ASN A 12 -3.32 -33.72 -9.37
CA ASN A 12 -2.76 -33.50 -8.03
C ASN A 12 -1.48 -32.64 -7.87
N MET A 13 -1.56 -31.33 -8.21
CA MET A 13 -0.68 -30.28 -7.64
C MET A 13 -1.41 -28.94 -7.38
N ILE A 14 -2.71 -28.96 -7.05
CA ILE A 14 -3.41 -27.78 -6.52
C ILE A 14 -4.01 -28.07 -5.14
N ALA A 15 -3.16 -28.53 -4.22
CA ALA A 15 -3.52 -28.61 -2.82
C ALA A 15 -2.36 -28.05 -1.98
N GLY A 16 -2.60 -26.90 -1.36
CA GLY A 16 -1.98 -26.56 -0.09
C GLY A 16 -0.65 -25.82 -0.14
N ALA A 17 -0.72 -24.51 -0.39
CA ALA A 17 0.04 -23.55 0.40
C ALA A 17 -0.65 -22.19 0.31
N SER A 18 -1.51 -21.91 1.29
CA SER A 18 -1.86 -20.54 1.66
C SER A 18 -0.58 -19.85 2.16
N THR A 19 0.26 -19.38 1.25
CA THR A 19 1.34 -18.43 1.55
C THR A 19 0.70 -17.06 1.77
N LEU A 20 0.17 -16.88 2.98
CA LEU A 20 -0.16 -15.57 3.49
C LEU A 20 1.16 -14.80 3.70
N ARG A 21 1.62 -14.07 2.67
CA ARG A 21 2.14 -12.69 2.74
C ARG A 21 2.94 -12.31 1.49
N ALA A 22 2.57 -11.14 0.95
CA ALA A 22 3.33 -10.30 0.04
C ALA A 22 3.65 -10.91 -1.34
N GLN A 23 2.61 -11.20 -2.13
CA GLN A 23 2.78 -11.43 -3.56
C GLN A 23 3.15 -10.12 -4.27
N THR A 24 4.43 -10.03 -4.59
CA THR A 24 5.11 -9.34 -5.68
C THR A 24 4.26 -9.17 -6.95
N ILE A 25 3.60 -8.03 -7.06
CA ILE A 25 3.36 -7.30 -8.31
C ILE A 25 3.75 -5.86 -7.98
N GLU A 26 4.24 -5.07 -8.94
CA GLU A 26 4.32 -3.60 -8.83
C GLU A 26 2.89 -3.06 -8.63
N ARG A 27 2.40 -3.26 -7.40
CA ARG A 27 1.00 -3.19 -7.02
C ARG A 27 0.67 -1.73 -7.19
N ARG A 28 -0.23 -1.41 -8.13
CA ARG A 28 -1.00 -0.18 -8.04
C ARG A 28 -1.60 -0.21 -6.64
N LEU A 29 -0.94 0.44 -5.69
CA LEU A 29 -1.38 0.49 -4.32
C LEU A 29 -2.62 1.36 -4.41
N SER A 30 -3.79 0.75 -4.36
CA SER A 30 -5.04 1.49 -4.29
C SER A 30 -5.11 2.23 -2.97
N MET A 31 -5.80 3.36 -2.98
CA MET A 31 -6.06 4.16 -1.79
C MET A 31 -6.68 3.30 -0.67
N PRO A 32 -6.08 3.20 0.54
CA PRO A 32 -6.68 2.45 1.65
C PRO A 32 -7.92 3.18 2.18
N ASP A 33 -8.89 2.44 2.73
CA ASP A 33 -10.12 2.98 3.33
C ASP A 33 -9.90 3.81 4.60
N GLY A 34 -8.67 3.81 5.14
CA GLY A 34 -8.30 4.55 6.34
C GLY A 34 -6.85 5.05 6.33
N PRO A 35 -6.45 5.86 7.31
CA PRO A 35 -5.10 6.40 7.39
C PRO A 35 -4.08 5.29 7.67
N LEU A 36 -2.91 5.38 7.03
CA LEU A 36 -1.80 4.49 7.30
C LEU A 36 -1.24 4.73 8.71
N GLU A 37 -0.61 3.70 9.28
CA GLU A 37 0.05 3.81 10.58
C GLU A 37 1.17 4.86 10.50
N GLY A 38 1.15 5.83 11.42
CA GLY A 38 2.12 6.94 11.43
C GLY A 38 1.85 8.03 10.38
N GLN A 39 0.77 7.94 9.61
CA GLN A 39 0.37 9.02 8.70
C GLN A 39 -0.18 10.22 9.48
N ALA A 40 0.04 11.42 8.94
CA ALA A 40 -0.55 12.64 9.43
C ALA A 40 -2.08 12.55 9.33
N LYS A 41 -2.74 12.87 10.43
CA LYS A 41 -4.20 12.99 10.52
C LYS A 41 -4.61 14.45 10.28
N PRO A 42 -5.88 14.70 9.94
CA PRO A 42 -6.44 16.04 9.85
C PRO A 42 -6.22 16.85 11.14
N PRO A 43 -6.01 18.18 11.05
CA PRO A 43 -6.11 19.03 9.85
C PRO A 43 -4.88 18.96 8.94
N CYS A 44 -5.10 18.63 7.67
CA CYS A 44 -4.03 18.57 6.67
C CYS A 44 -3.59 19.96 6.23
N GLN A 45 -2.27 20.17 6.12
CA GLN A 45 -1.71 21.44 5.67
C GLN A 45 -1.53 21.43 4.15
N SER A 46 -1.85 22.54 3.47
CA SER A 46 -1.55 22.70 2.04
C SER A 46 -0.05 22.51 1.79
N PRO A 47 0.36 21.78 0.72
CA PRO A 47 -0.44 21.31 -0.41
C PRO A 47 -1.12 19.92 -0.22
N SER A 48 -1.08 19.32 0.96
CA SER A 48 -1.75 18.03 1.21
C SER A 48 -3.27 18.18 1.35
N ARG A 49 -3.98 17.08 1.09
CA ARG A 49 -5.44 16.95 1.14
C ARG A 49 -5.83 15.79 2.05
N GLU A 50 -6.99 15.91 2.69
CA GLU A 50 -7.57 14.81 3.45
C GLU A 50 -8.20 13.80 2.48
N ILE A 51 -7.76 12.54 2.55
CA ILE A 51 -8.40 11.41 1.87
C ILE A 51 -8.46 10.26 2.86
N ASN A 52 -9.66 9.71 3.08
CA ASN A 52 -9.91 8.59 4.00
C ASN A 52 -9.33 8.80 5.41
N GLY A 53 -9.42 10.03 5.94
CA GLY A 53 -8.94 10.38 7.28
C GLY A 53 -7.42 10.48 7.44
N GLY A 54 -6.66 10.43 6.35
CA GLY A 54 -5.21 10.69 6.31
C GLY A 54 -4.86 11.87 5.41
N CYS A 55 -3.69 12.46 5.61
CA CYS A 55 -3.18 13.53 4.75
C CYS A 55 -2.34 12.98 3.60
N TRP A 56 -2.69 13.38 2.38
CA TRP A 56 -2.11 12.91 1.13
C TRP A 56 -1.61 14.05 0.29
N LEU A 57 -0.40 13.90 -0.25
CA LEU A 57 0.20 14.83 -1.17
C LEU A 57 -0.04 14.34 -2.59
N GLU A 58 -0.68 15.14 -3.43
CA GLU A 58 -0.82 14.85 -4.85
C GLU A 58 0.53 15.01 -5.54
N LEU A 59 1.00 13.94 -6.17
CA LEU A 59 2.14 13.94 -7.07
C LEU A 59 1.62 14.26 -8.46
N LYS A 60 2.26 15.21 -9.15
CA LYS A 60 1.96 15.57 -10.56
C LYS A 60 2.54 14.53 -11.54
N ASP A 61 2.53 13.27 -11.13
CA ASP A 61 3.06 12.15 -11.90
C ASP A 61 1.90 11.31 -12.41
N SER A 62 2.04 10.85 -13.65
CA SER A 62 1.08 9.91 -14.25
C SER A 62 1.46 8.47 -13.88
N PRO A 63 0.49 7.53 -13.84
CA PRO A 63 0.79 6.12 -13.65
C PRO A 63 1.81 5.62 -14.70
N PRO A 64 2.77 4.75 -14.33
CA PRO A 64 2.91 4.06 -13.06
C PRO A 64 3.39 4.96 -11.92
N CYS A 65 2.65 4.96 -10.81
CA CYS A 65 2.96 5.81 -9.66
C CYS A 65 4.30 5.41 -9.02
N PRO A 66 5.11 6.37 -8.54
CA PRO A 66 6.40 6.09 -7.93
C PRO A 66 6.27 5.27 -6.64
N LYS A 67 7.38 4.67 -6.21
CA LYS A 67 7.41 3.87 -4.97
C LYS A 67 6.94 4.72 -3.78
N ASN A 68 6.18 4.09 -2.88
CA ASN A 68 5.54 4.73 -1.72
C ASN A 68 4.41 5.72 -2.07
N SER A 69 3.86 5.65 -3.27
CA SER A 69 2.63 6.37 -3.63
C SER A 69 1.52 5.41 -4.03
N VAL A 70 0.30 5.90 -3.93
CA VAL A 70 -0.93 5.16 -4.17
C VAL A 70 -1.70 5.82 -5.30
N GLU A 71 -2.34 5.02 -6.13
CA GLU A 71 -3.19 5.53 -7.20
C GLU A 71 -4.58 5.84 -6.62
N HIS A 72 -5.04 7.07 -6.82
CA HIS A 72 -6.39 7.48 -6.47
C HIS A 72 -6.94 8.38 -7.58
N LYS A 73 -8.14 8.07 -8.10
CA LYS A 73 -8.81 8.86 -9.15
C LYS A 73 -7.94 9.20 -10.38
N GLY A 74 -7.00 8.32 -10.75
CA GLY A 74 -6.10 8.52 -11.89
C GLY A 74 -4.89 9.41 -11.62
N GLY A 75 -4.69 9.85 -10.37
CA GLY A 75 -3.49 10.54 -9.90
C GLY A 75 -2.69 9.71 -8.90
N CYS A 76 -1.45 10.12 -8.64
CA CYS A 76 -0.57 9.48 -7.67
C CYS A 76 -0.53 10.31 -6.38
N TYR A 77 -0.69 9.66 -5.23
CA TYR A 77 -0.74 10.31 -3.93
C TYR A 77 0.29 9.72 -2.98
N ALA A 78 1.08 10.56 -2.33
CA ALA A 78 2.03 10.14 -1.30
C ALA A 78 1.46 10.40 0.11
N PRO A 79 1.56 9.44 1.05
CA PRO A 79 1.12 9.66 2.42
C PRO A 79 2.06 10.62 3.14
N VAL A 80 1.51 11.64 3.77
CA VAL A 80 2.28 12.58 4.61
C VAL A 80 2.57 11.92 5.94
N GLN A 81 3.85 11.79 6.32
CA GLN A 81 4.22 11.27 7.64
C GLN A 81 3.81 12.26 8.73
N GLY A 82 3.19 11.75 9.80
CA GLY A 82 2.86 12.54 10.97
C GLY A 82 4.10 12.97 11.73
N ALA A 83 4.04 14.14 12.40
CA ALA A 83 5.07 14.53 13.34
C ALA A 83 5.19 13.45 14.43
N LYS A 84 6.41 12.95 14.65
CA LYS A 84 6.68 12.08 15.80
C LYS A 84 6.31 12.89 17.04
N LYS A 85 5.35 12.41 17.84
CA LYS A 85 5.05 13.02 19.14
C LYS A 85 6.34 12.93 19.93
N GLN A 86 7.05 14.05 20.08
CA GLN A 86 8.15 14.10 21.02
C GLN A 86 7.53 13.83 22.39
N PRO A 87 8.06 12.89 23.19
CA PRO A 87 7.59 12.71 24.54
C PRO A 87 7.78 14.06 25.24
N ALA A 88 6.68 14.69 25.65
CA ALA A 88 6.76 15.89 26.45
C ALA A 88 7.41 15.47 27.77
N SER A 89 8.70 15.79 27.94
CA SER A 89 9.36 15.65 29.23
C SER A 89 8.59 16.51 30.23
N ILE A 90 7.80 15.86 31.07
CA ILE A 90 7.08 16.51 32.16
C ILE A 90 8.16 17.09 33.09
N ARG A 91 8.42 18.39 32.99
CA ARG A 91 9.31 19.08 33.92
C ARG A 91 8.55 19.17 35.24
N ARG A 92 8.73 18.17 36.12
CA ARG A 92 8.32 18.28 37.52
C ARG A 92 9.14 19.44 38.11
N GLN A 93 8.52 20.61 38.23
CA GLN A 93 9.12 21.73 38.93
C GLN A 93 9.08 21.42 40.44
N PRO A 94 10.18 21.69 41.18
CA PRO A 94 10.25 21.51 42.62
C PRO A 94 9.43 22.56 43.39
#